data_AF-A0A2R6MC68-F1
#
_entry.id   AF-A0A2R6MC68-F1
#
_cell.length_a   1.000
_cell.length_b   1.000
_cell.length_c   1.000
_cell.angle_alpha   90.00
_cell.angle_beta   90.00
_cell.angle_gamma   90.00
#
_symmetry.space_group_name_H-M   'P 1'
#
loop_
_entity.id
_entity.type
_entity.pdbx_description
1 polymer ?
#
loop_
_entity_poly.entity_id
_entity_poly.type
_entity_poly.pdbx_seq_one_letter_code
_entity_poly.pdbx_strand_id
1 'polypeptide(L)'
;MDTDGHELAASADAHPFEETMDTVRAIQEHAAGTVVFELQEPTFLVANRDGVWEWDFVDADRTVLARGDAEAESREAATETVDRVRRVLPTAGTLDYEETAFEVYDDGDSWRWRLIDDEESVIAAGSEGYDSRSDAEAAIDAIKDEVSDASILEIDTAAFELHETDDGWSWRLLGEDGNELAESSRSYPSHQSAREAMNAVKEFGDDALIQFAE
;
A
#
# COMPACT_ATOMS: atom_id res chain seq x y z
N MET A 1 15.93 33.55 -46.33
CA MET A 1 16.56 34.25 -45.19
C MET A 1 15.46 35.10 -44.58
N ASP A 2 14.46 34.53 -43.91
CA ASP A 2 14.45 33.54 -42.81
C ASP A 2 15.04 34.06 -41.51
N THR A 3 14.25 33.84 -40.47
CA THR A 3 14.44 33.98 -39.02
C THR A 3 14.25 35.38 -38.43
N ASP A 4 13.49 35.59 -37.35
CA ASP A 4 12.47 34.77 -36.66
C ASP A 4 11.74 35.71 -35.70
N GLY A 5 10.42 35.54 -35.57
CA GLY A 5 9.61 36.22 -34.57
C GLY A 5 9.78 35.51 -33.25
N HIS A 6 10.25 36.21 -32.22
CA HIS A 6 10.28 35.65 -30.87
C HIS A 6 8.88 35.79 -30.25
N GLU A 7 8.07 34.76 -30.46
CA GLU A 7 6.80 34.52 -29.79
C GLU A 7 7.05 34.22 -28.31
N LEU A 8 6.29 34.88 -27.44
CA LEU A 8 6.29 34.70 -26.00
C LEU A 8 5.73 33.32 -25.68
N ALA A 9 6.60 32.36 -25.35
CA ALA A 9 6.16 31.13 -24.70
C ALA A 9 5.83 31.45 -23.23
N ALA A 10 4.54 31.60 -22.95
CA ALA A 10 4.02 31.48 -21.60
C ALA A 10 4.39 30.08 -21.07
N SER A 11 5.15 30.03 -19.97
CA SER A 11 5.30 28.81 -19.17
C SER A 11 3.91 28.42 -18.68
N ALA A 12 3.35 27.38 -19.27
CA ALA A 12 2.14 26.74 -18.79
C ALA A 12 2.52 25.83 -17.62
N ASP A 13 2.61 26.41 -16.42
CA ASP A 13 2.47 25.67 -15.17
C ASP A 13 0.97 25.48 -14.91
N ALA A 14 0.38 24.53 -15.63
CA ALA A 14 -0.85 23.85 -15.25
C ALA A 14 -0.39 22.50 -14.67
N HIS A 15 -0.79 22.01 -13.50
CA HIS A 15 -2.17 21.82 -13.06
C HIS A 15 -2.30 21.63 -11.51
N PRO A 16 -1.89 22.58 -10.65
CA PRO A 16 -2.03 22.42 -9.19
C PRO A 16 -3.50 22.39 -8.72
N PHE A 17 -4.44 22.90 -9.52
CA PHE A 17 -5.85 22.98 -9.16
C PHE A 17 -6.64 21.69 -9.46
N GLU A 18 -6.28 20.95 -10.52
CA GLU A 18 -6.94 19.68 -10.84
C GLU A 18 -6.57 18.59 -9.84
N GLU A 19 -5.28 18.50 -9.48
CA GLU A 19 -4.80 17.60 -8.41
C GLU A 19 -5.51 17.87 -7.07
N THR A 20 -5.66 19.15 -6.71
CA THR A 20 -6.42 19.56 -5.51
C THR A 20 -7.90 19.15 -5.59
N MET A 21 -8.52 19.23 -6.77
CA MET A 21 -9.93 18.87 -6.96
C MET A 21 -10.15 17.36 -6.96
N ASP A 22 -9.21 16.57 -7.48
CA ASP A 22 -9.22 15.10 -7.36
C ASP A 22 -9.07 14.68 -5.89
N THR A 23 -8.17 15.32 -5.13
CA THR A 23 -8.05 15.11 -3.68
C THR A 23 -9.35 15.42 -2.94
N VAL A 24 -9.98 16.58 -3.22
CA VAL A 24 -11.25 16.96 -2.59
C VAL A 24 -12.36 15.98 -2.96
N ARG A 25 -12.42 15.56 -4.22
CA ARG A 25 -13.42 14.61 -4.69
C ARG A 25 -13.24 13.22 -4.08
N ALA A 26 -12.02 12.72 -4.00
CA ALA A 26 -11.69 11.46 -3.33
C ALA A 26 -12.10 11.50 -1.85
N ILE A 27 -11.82 12.61 -1.16
CA ILE A 27 -12.27 12.80 0.23
C ILE A 27 -13.81 12.79 0.31
N GLN A 28 -14.50 13.48 -0.60
CA GLN A 28 -15.97 13.55 -0.60
C GLN A 28 -16.65 12.23 -0.95
N GLU A 29 -16.15 11.49 -1.94
CA GLU A 29 -16.71 10.22 -2.39
C GLU A 29 -16.58 9.14 -1.29
N HIS A 30 -15.59 9.25 -0.39
CA HIS A 30 -15.27 8.19 0.56
C HIS A 30 -15.32 8.56 2.06
N ALA A 31 -15.73 9.79 2.44
CA ALA A 31 -15.76 10.25 3.84
C ALA A 31 -16.74 9.49 4.76
N ALA A 32 -17.85 8.99 4.22
CA ALA A 32 -18.88 8.29 4.98
C ALA A 32 -18.50 6.81 5.19
N GLY A 33 -17.95 6.49 6.37
CA GLY A 33 -17.63 5.10 6.77
C GLY A 33 -16.15 4.73 6.72
N THR A 34 -15.26 5.70 6.48
CA THR A 34 -13.81 5.51 6.42
C THR A 34 -13.25 4.99 7.74
N VAL A 35 -12.58 3.84 7.69
CA VAL A 35 -11.84 3.30 8.84
C VAL A 35 -10.64 4.21 9.14
N VAL A 36 -10.26 4.36 10.41
CA VAL A 36 -9.01 5.05 10.80
C VAL A 36 -8.11 4.05 11.47
N PHE A 37 -6.87 3.93 11.00
CA PHE A 37 -5.88 3.00 11.54
C PHE A 37 -4.49 3.64 11.61
N GLU A 38 -3.57 2.94 12.26
CA GLU A 38 -2.15 3.27 12.37
C GLU A 38 -1.39 1.97 12.09
N LEU A 39 -0.43 1.99 11.17
CA LEU A 39 0.50 0.86 11.04
C LEU A 39 1.56 1.00 12.12
N GLN A 40 1.68 0.00 12.96
CA GLN A 40 2.68 -0.06 14.04
C GLN A 40 3.56 -1.31 13.92
N GLU A 41 3.08 -2.29 13.16
CA GLU A 41 3.66 -3.60 12.98
C GLU A 41 3.41 -4.02 11.52
N PRO A 42 4.25 -4.91 10.98
CA PRO A 42 4.02 -5.49 9.66
C PRO A 42 2.60 -6.03 9.53
N THR A 43 1.97 -5.76 8.40
CA THR A 43 0.54 -5.98 8.20
C THR A 43 0.27 -6.53 6.81
N PHE A 44 -0.62 -7.50 6.72
CA PHE A 44 -1.20 -7.93 5.45
C PHE A 44 -2.32 -6.96 5.07
N LEU A 45 -2.08 -6.16 4.05
CA LEU A 45 -3.04 -5.24 3.45
C LEU A 45 -3.83 -5.98 2.36
N VAL A 46 -5.12 -6.21 2.56
CA VAL A 46 -6.04 -6.83 1.60
C VAL A 46 -6.92 -5.75 0.98
N ALA A 47 -6.88 -5.60 -0.34
CA ALA A 47 -7.56 -4.50 -1.05
C ALA A 47 -8.10 -4.95 -2.42
N ASN A 48 -9.09 -4.24 -2.95
CA ASN A 48 -9.66 -4.50 -4.27
C ASN A 48 -9.00 -3.61 -5.33
N ARG A 49 -8.25 -4.20 -6.26
CA ARG A 49 -7.61 -3.50 -7.37
C ARG A 49 -8.27 -3.91 -8.66
N ASP A 50 -8.90 -2.97 -9.37
CA ASP A 50 -9.54 -3.22 -10.67
C ASP A 50 -10.55 -4.40 -10.69
N GLY A 51 -11.23 -4.65 -9.56
CA GLY A 51 -12.21 -5.73 -9.43
C GLY A 51 -11.63 -7.09 -9.00
N VAL A 52 -10.32 -7.18 -8.79
CA VAL A 52 -9.66 -8.36 -8.20
C VAL A 52 -9.16 -8.03 -6.79
N TRP A 53 -9.22 -9.02 -5.90
CA TRP A 53 -8.69 -8.89 -4.55
C TRP A 53 -7.25 -9.36 -4.52
N GLU A 54 -6.38 -8.52 -3.99
CA GLU A 54 -4.97 -8.80 -3.83
C GLU A 54 -4.55 -8.50 -2.39
N TRP A 55 -3.40 -9.02 -1.99
CA TRP A 55 -2.79 -8.70 -0.71
C TRP A 55 -1.32 -8.32 -0.84
N ASP A 56 -0.90 -7.37 -0.01
CA ASP A 56 0.49 -6.97 0.19
C ASP A 56 0.87 -7.17 1.66
N PHE A 57 2.07 -7.70 1.90
CA PHE A 57 2.67 -7.67 3.23
C PHE A 57 3.55 -6.43 3.32
N VAL A 58 3.15 -5.48 4.16
CA VAL A 58 3.80 -4.17 4.30
C VAL A 58 4.38 -4.00 5.68
N ASP A 59 5.51 -3.30 5.79
CA ASP A 59 6.05 -2.85 7.07
C ASP A 59 5.27 -1.62 7.62
N ALA A 60 5.73 -1.07 8.76
CA ALA A 60 5.12 0.09 9.38
C ALA A 60 5.21 1.38 8.55
N ASP A 61 6.20 1.46 7.64
CA ASP A 61 6.42 2.59 6.74
C ASP A 61 5.67 2.42 5.40
N ARG A 62 4.88 1.35 5.27
CA ARG A 62 4.19 0.90 4.03
C ARG A 62 5.12 0.41 2.93
N THR A 63 6.37 0.05 3.24
CA THR A 63 7.22 -0.66 2.29
C THR A 63 6.61 -2.03 2.05
N VAL A 64 6.30 -2.36 0.79
CA VAL A 64 5.85 -3.69 0.42
C VAL A 64 7.04 -4.64 0.49
N LEU A 65 6.98 -5.64 1.35
CA LEU A 65 8.00 -6.69 1.53
C LEU A 65 7.67 -7.95 0.72
N ALA A 66 6.37 -8.25 0.58
CA ALA A 66 5.89 -9.36 -0.22
C ALA A 66 4.51 -9.06 -0.81
N ARG A 67 4.20 -9.71 -1.93
CA ARG A 67 2.89 -9.61 -2.59
C ARG A 67 2.33 -11.00 -2.87
N GLY A 68 1.01 -11.15 -2.81
CA GLY A 68 0.30 -12.33 -3.30
C GLY A 68 0.39 -12.44 -4.82
N ASP A 69 0.76 -13.61 -5.32
CA ASP A 69 0.84 -13.85 -6.78
C ASP A 69 -0.54 -14.11 -7.42
N ALA A 70 -1.50 -14.56 -6.61
CA ALA A 70 -2.84 -14.93 -7.09
C ALA A 70 -3.85 -13.78 -6.92
N GLU A 71 -4.48 -13.41 -8.03
CA GLU A 71 -5.68 -12.57 -8.04
C GLU A 71 -6.86 -13.36 -7.46
N ALA A 72 -7.42 -12.88 -6.35
CA ALA A 72 -8.57 -13.51 -5.72
C ALA A 72 -9.88 -12.88 -6.23
N GLU A 73 -10.88 -13.72 -6.47
CA GLU A 73 -12.22 -13.30 -6.91
C GLU A 73 -13.07 -12.68 -5.80
N SER A 74 -12.63 -12.78 -4.54
CA SER A 74 -13.30 -12.18 -3.38
C SER A 74 -12.31 -11.86 -2.26
N ARG A 75 -12.72 -10.94 -1.38
CA ARG A 75 -11.98 -10.61 -0.16
C ARG A 75 -11.74 -11.84 0.71
N GLU A 76 -12.77 -12.66 0.90
CA GLU A 76 -12.69 -13.88 1.71
C GLU A 76 -11.60 -14.80 1.16
N ALA A 77 -11.54 -15.00 -0.15
CA ALA A 77 -10.50 -15.80 -0.80
C ALA A 77 -9.08 -15.20 -0.67
N ALA A 78 -8.95 -13.87 -0.72
CA ALA A 78 -7.68 -13.20 -0.45
C ALA A 78 -7.23 -13.40 1.01
N THR A 79 -8.14 -13.20 1.97
CA THR A 79 -7.88 -13.40 3.40
C THR A 79 -7.54 -14.87 3.71
N GLU A 80 -8.22 -15.84 3.09
CA GLU A 80 -7.88 -17.27 3.21
C GLU A 80 -6.46 -17.57 2.70
N THR A 81 -6.04 -16.89 1.64
CA THR A 81 -4.66 -16.99 1.12
C THR A 81 -3.66 -16.40 2.12
N VAL A 82 -3.97 -15.24 2.70
CA VAL A 82 -3.16 -14.62 3.77
C VAL A 82 -3.03 -15.56 4.97
N ASP A 83 -4.13 -16.14 5.44
CA ASP A 83 -4.12 -17.08 6.56
C ASP A 83 -3.27 -18.33 6.27
N ARG A 84 -3.32 -18.82 5.02
CA ARG A 84 -2.45 -19.89 4.56
C ARG A 84 -0.99 -19.46 4.63
N VAL A 85 -0.63 -18.30 4.07
CA VAL A 85 0.74 -17.75 4.11
C VAL A 85 1.23 -17.60 5.55
N ARG A 86 0.44 -16.98 6.45
CA ARG A 86 0.80 -16.81 7.86
C ARG A 86 1.08 -18.12 8.59
N ARG A 87 0.36 -19.18 8.23
CA ARG A 87 0.53 -20.50 8.83
C ARG A 87 1.78 -21.22 8.35
N VAL A 88 2.11 -21.10 7.06
CA VAL A 88 3.17 -21.91 6.42
C VAL A 88 4.52 -21.20 6.40
N LEU A 89 4.52 -19.89 6.20
CA LEU A 89 5.72 -19.08 5.98
C LEU A 89 6.75 -19.23 7.12
N PRO A 90 6.37 -19.14 8.41
CA PRO A 90 7.33 -19.29 9.51
C PRO A 90 8.01 -20.67 9.57
N THR A 91 7.37 -21.70 9.00
CA THR A 91 7.88 -23.08 8.98
C THR A 91 8.51 -23.48 7.65
N ALA A 92 8.37 -22.67 6.61
CA ALA A 92 8.82 -23.01 5.26
C ALA A 92 10.36 -23.07 5.19
N GLY A 93 10.87 -24.21 4.73
CA GLY A 93 12.30 -24.40 4.47
C GLY A 93 12.73 -23.73 3.16
N THR A 94 14.05 -23.58 3.00
CA THR A 94 14.64 -23.22 1.71
C THR A 94 14.88 -24.51 0.93
N LEU A 95 13.99 -24.80 -0.02
CA LEU A 95 14.02 -25.93 -0.96
C LEU A 95 13.96 -27.35 -0.35
N ASP A 96 12.75 -27.79 -0.01
CA ASP A 96 12.29 -29.18 -0.06
C ASP A 96 10.90 -29.17 -0.77
N TYR A 97 10.85 -29.54 -2.06
CA TYR A 97 9.64 -29.47 -2.90
C TYR A 97 8.55 -30.52 -2.55
N GLU A 98 8.68 -31.17 -1.39
CA GLU A 98 7.66 -32.08 -0.85
C GLU A 98 6.67 -31.32 0.08
N GLU A 99 6.99 -30.07 0.46
CA GLU A 99 6.19 -29.15 1.29
C GLU A 99 6.31 -27.69 0.76
N THR A 100 5.55 -26.76 1.36
CA THR A 100 5.68 -25.32 1.03
C THR A 100 7.11 -24.84 1.27
N ALA A 101 7.73 -24.24 0.26
CA ALA A 101 9.15 -23.89 0.30
C ALA A 101 9.43 -22.52 -0.33
N PHE A 102 10.48 -21.88 0.17
CA PHE A 102 11.07 -20.72 -0.50
C PHE A 102 11.98 -21.17 -1.64
N GLU A 103 11.78 -20.58 -2.82
CA GLU A 103 12.73 -20.63 -3.92
C GLU A 103 13.40 -19.27 -4.08
N VAL A 104 14.74 -19.26 -3.99
CA VAL A 104 15.58 -18.09 -4.29
C VAL A 104 16.21 -18.31 -5.65
N TYR A 105 15.97 -17.38 -6.58
CA TYR A 105 16.38 -17.49 -7.97
C TYR A 105 16.96 -16.17 -8.50
N ASP A 106 17.80 -16.26 -9.53
CA ASP A 106 18.35 -15.12 -10.25
C ASP A 106 17.45 -14.84 -11.47
N ASP A 107 16.89 -13.62 -11.56
CA ASP A 107 16.00 -13.23 -12.67
C ASP A 107 16.76 -12.63 -13.87
N GLY A 108 18.08 -12.51 -13.77
CA GLY A 108 18.98 -11.96 -14.79
C GLY A 108 19.46 -10.55 -14.46
N ASP A 109 18.75 -9.83 -13.60
CA ASP A 109 19.11 -8.50 -13.11
C ASP A 109 19.37 -8.51 -11.59
N SER A 110 18.65 -9.34 -10.84
CA SER A 110 18.68 -9.39 -9.38
C SER A 110 18.36 -10.80 -8.84
N TRP A 111 18.69 -11.03 -7.57
CA TRP A 111 18.19 -12.17 -6.84
C TRP A 111 16.78 -11.89 -6.34
N ARG A 112 15.88 -12.83 -6.54
CA ARG A 112 14.47 -12.76 -6.15
C ARG A 112 14.12 -14.00 -5.35
N TRP A 113 13.03 -13.91 -4.59
CA TRP A 113 12.48 -15.06 -3.90
C TRP A 113 10.98 -15.17 -4.14
N ARG A 114 10.49 -16.41 -4.07
CA ARG A 114 9.06 -16.73 -4.07
C ARG A 114 8.76 -17.89 -3.13
N LEU A 115 7.58 -17.86 -2.53
CA LEU A 115 7.03 -18.93 -1.72
C LEU A 115 6.12 -19.78 -2.60
N ILE A 116 6.45 -21.07 -2.69
CA ILE A 116 5.76 -22.04 -3.53
C ILE A 116 5.05 -23.03 -2.61
N ASP A 117 3.78 -23.33 -2.89
CA ASP A 117 3.03 -24.37 -2.17
C ASP A 117 3.31 -25.78 -2.71
N ASP A 118 2.70 -26.79 -2.09
CA ASP A 118 2.87 -28.20 -2.45
C ASP A 118 2.27 -28.56 -3.83
N GLU A 119 1.47 -27.67 -4.43
CA GLU A 119 0.92 -27.80 -5.77
C GLU A 119 1.78 -27.07 -6.82
N GLU A 120 3.00 -26.68 -6.45
CA GLU A 120 3.94 -25.89 -7.26
C GLU A 120 3.41 -24.50 -7.65
N SER A 121 2.40 -24.00 -6.94
CA SER A 121 1.82 -22.67 -7.18
C SER A 121 2.55 -21.62 -6.35
N VAL A 122 2.85 -20.48 -6.97
CA VAL A 122 3.40 -19.34 -6.25
C VAL A 122 2.29 -18.71 -5.43
N ILE A 123 2.49 -18.59 -4.12
CA ILE A 123 1.50 -18.00 -3.22
C ILE A 123 1.96 -16.66 -2.66
N ALA A 124 3.26 -16.39 -2.66
CA ALA A 124 3.83 -15.09 -2.33
C ALA A 124 5.14 -14.87 -3.10
N ALA A 125 5.44 -13.62 -3.44
CA ALA A 125 6.71 -13.24 -4.04
C ALA A 125 7.29 -12.00 -3.36
N GLY A 126 8.62 -11.94 -3.29
CA GLY A 126 9.34 -10.73 -2.89
C GLY A 126 9.12 -9.61 -3.89
N SER A 127 8.78 -8.44 -3.37
CA SER A 127 8.62 -7.21 -4.13
C SER A 127 9.96 -6.64 -4.61
N GLU A 128 11.02 -6.86 -3.84
CA GLU A 128 12.36 -6.31 -4.07
C GLU A 128 13.30 -7.29 -4.80
N GLY A 129 14.25 -6.73 -5.54
CA GLY A 129 15.39 -7.46 -6.08
C GLY A 129 16.65 -7.22 -5.24
N TYR A 130 17.43 -8.26 -5.02
CA TYR A 130 18.61 -8.24 -4.15
C TYR A 130 19.91 -8.42 -4.94
N ASP A 131 20.99 -7.82 -4.46
CA ASP A 131 22.32 -7.90 -5.11
C ASP A 131 22.93 -9.31 -5.02
N SER A 132 22.54 -10.09 -4.01
CA SER A 132 23.05 -11.45 -3.82
C SER A 132 21.99 -12.41 -3.30
N ARG A 133 22.24 -13.70 -3.54
CA ARG A 133 21.42 -14.80 -3.00
C ARG A 133 21.28 -14.70 -1.48
N SER A 134 22.38 -14.39 -0.79
CA SER A 134 22.39 -14.32 0.68
C SER A 134 21.59 -13.14 1.21
N ASP A 135 21.51 -12.04 0.47
CA ASP A 135 20.66 -10.90 0.83
C ASP A 135 19.17 -11.26 0.67
N ALA A 136 18.82 -11.98 -0.41
CA ALA A 136 17.46 -12.51 -0.58
C ALA A 136 17.09 -13.53 0.52
N GLU A 137 18.02 -14.40 0.92
CA GLU A 137 17.83 -15.33 2.04
C GLU A 137 17.66 -14.59 3.38
N ALA A 138 18.42 -13.52 3.61
CA ALA A 138 18.28 -12.69 4.82
C ALA A 138 16.91 -11.97 4.86
N ALA A 139 16.41 -11.51 3.72
CA ALA A 139 15.08 -10.92 3.63
C ALA A 139 13.98 -11.95 3.95
N ILE A 140 14.12 -13.20 3.48
CA ILE A 140 13.21 -14.30 3.86
C ILE A 140 13.20 -14.50 5.37
N ASP A 141 14.37 -14.54 6.01
CA ASP A 141 14.47 -14.75 7.46
C ASP A 141 13.82 -13.59 8.24
N ALA A 142 13.98 -12.35 7.81
CA ALA A 142 13.31 -11.20 8.41
C ALA A 142 11.77 -11.33 8.29
N ILE A 143 11.26 -11.66 7.11
CA ILE A 143 9.82 -11.82 6.87
C ILE A 143 9.25 -12.97 7.71
N LYS A 144 9.99 -14.08 7.86
CA LYS A 144 9.58 -15.22 8.71
C LYS A 144 9.33 -14.80 10.16
N ASP A 145 10.21 -13.96 10.69
CA ASP A 145 10.09 -13.47 12.07
C ASP A 145 8.89 -12.53 12.23
N GLU A 146 8.57 -11.72 11.22
CA GLU A 146 7.51 -10.71 11.28
C GLU A 146 6.09 -11.26 11.02
N VAL A 147 5.95 -12.23 10.11
CA VAL A 147 4.65 -12.72 9.63
C VAL A 147 3.79 -13.37 10.72
N SER A 148 4.42 -13.93 11.75
CA SER A 148 3.71 -14.62 12.84
C SER A 148 2.81 -13.67 13.62
N ASP A 149 3.32 -12.48 13.94
CA ASP A 149 2.63 -11.47 14.74
C ASP A 149 1.87 -10.43 13.89
N ALA A 150 2.05 -10.47 12.56
CA ALA A 150 1.44 -9.52 11.64
C ALA A 150 -0.09 -9.42 11.75
N SER A 151 -0.62 -8.21 11.60
CA SER A 151 -2.07 -8.00 11.56
C SER A 151 -2.62 -8.18 10.13
N ILE A 152 -3.94 -8.35 9.98
CA ILE A 152 -4.61 -8.29 8.67
C ILE A 152 -5.47 -7.04 8.65
N LEU A 153 -5.26 -6.18 7.66
CA LEU A 153 -6.05 -4.99 7.40
C LEU A 153 -6.80 -5.15 6.08
N GLU A 154 -8.13 -5.24 6.18
CA GLU A 154 -9.03 -5.26 5.03
C GLU A 154 -9.45 -3.83 4.68
N ILE A 155 -9.19 -3.41 3.45
CA ILE A 155 -9.65 -2.12 2.92
C ILE A 155 -10.81 -2.38 1.96
N ASP A 156 -12.03 -2.17 2.46
CA ASP A 156 -13.29 -2.37 1.71
C ASP A 156 -13.84 -1.09 1.07
N THR A 157 -13.37 0.04 1.56
CA THR A 157 -13.71 1.41 1.16
C THR A 157 -12.47 2.26 1.45
N ALA A 158 -12.55 3.59 1.40
CA ALA A 158 -11.40 4.36 1.82
C ALA A 158 -11.06 4.17 3.32
N ALA A 159 -9.79 4.38 3.65
CA ALA A 159 -9.29 4.32 5.02
C ALA A 159 -8.30 5.48 5.29
N PHE A 160 -8.41 6.12 6.45
CA PHE A 160 -7.39 7.06 6.90
C PHE A 160 -6.30 6.31 7.67
N GLU A 161 -5.06 6.56 7.30
CA GLU A 161 -3.90 6.12 8.07
C GLU A 161 -3.29 7.33 8.78
N LEU A 162 -3.11 7.21 10.10
CA LEU A 162 -2.28 8.12 10.88
C LEU A 162 -0.89 7.48 11.00
N HIS A 163 0.14 8.24 10.70
CA HIS A 163 1.52 7.74 10.72
C HIS A 163 2.48 8.80 11.24
N GLU A 164 3.63 8.34 11.74
CA GLU A 164 4.73 9.22 12.17
C GLU A 164 5.67 9.51 11.00
N THR A 165 6.21 10.72 10.97
CA THR A 165 7.16 11.27 10.00
C THR A 165 8.31 11.91 10.77
N ASP A 166 9.41 12.23 10.10
CA ASP A 166 10.55 12.93 10.72
C ASP A 166 10.15 14.26 11.41
N ASP A 167 9.10 14.92 10.91
CA ASP A 167 8.61 16.22 11.38
C ASP A 167 7.38 16.13 12.32
N GLY A 168 7.02 14.92 12.75
CA GLY A 168 5.86 14.65 13.62
C GLY A 168 4.83 13.75 12.94
N TRP A 169 3.56 13.89 13.26
CA TRP A 169 2.48 13.03 12.78
C TRP A 169 1.84 13.56 11.50
N SER A 170 1.55 12.71 10.53
CA SER A 170 0.75 13.06 9.35
C SER A 170 -0.43 12.10 9.21
N TRP A 171 -1.35 12.44 8.30
CA TRP A 171 -2.42 11.54 7.89
C TRP A 171 -2.41 11.39 6.38
N ARG A 172 -2.85 10.22 5.91
CA ARG A 172 -3.14 9.96 4.49
C ARG A 172 -4.50 9.27 4.36
N LEU A 173 -5.16 9.45 3.22
CA LEU A 173 -6.38 8.77 2.82
C LEU A 173 -6.01 7.74 1.76
N LEU A 174 -6.42 6.50 1.99
CA LEU A 174 -6.22 5.38 1.10
C LEU A 174 -7.54 5.02 0.43
N GLY A 175 -7.51 4.66 -0.85
CA GLY A 175 -8.65 4.14 -1.60
C GLY A 175 -8.91 2.67 -1.31
N GLU A 176 -9.99 2.14 -1.91
CA GLU A 176 -10.37 0.71 -1.78
C GLU A 176 -9.32 -0.26 -2.35
N ASP A 177 -8.46 0.24 -3.24
CA ASP A 177 -7.30 -0.44 -3.82
C ASP A 177 -6.04 -0.38 -2.94
N GLY A 178 -6.14 0.32 -1.79
CA GLY A 178 -5.06 0.54 -0.85
C GLY A 178 -4.05 1.59 -1.30
N ASN A 179 -4.28 2.25 -2.44
CA ASN A 179 -3.42 3.33 -2.94
C ASN A 179 -3.73 4.64 -2.23
N GLU A 180 -2.73 5.52 -2.15
CA GLU A 180 -2.91 6.84 -1.55
C GLU A 180 -3.71 7.76 -2.48
N LEU A 181 -4.82 8.29 -1.97
CA LEU A 181 -5.69 9.25 -2.66
C LEU A 181 -5.41 10.69 -2.23
N ALA A 182 -4.96 10.86 -0.99
CA ALA A 182 -4.64 12.17 -0.43
C ALA A 182 -3.67 12.03 0.75
N GLU A 183 -2.86 13.04 0.98
CA GLU A 183 -2.02 13.17 2.17
C GLU A 183 -2.17 14.55 2.80
N SER A 184 -1.82 14.66 4.08
CA SER A 184 -1.74 15.97 4.71
C SER A 184 -0.54 16.74 4.18
N SER A 185 -0.77 17.95 3.68
CA SER A 185 0.29 18.87 3.25
C SER A 185 1.22 19.38 4.35
N ARG A 186 1.03 18.92 5.60
CA ARG A 186 1.85 19.28 6.75
C ARG A 186 1.83 18.18 7.81
N SER A 187 2.90 18.11 8.58
CA SER A 187 2.96 17.31 9.81
C SER A 187 2.42 18.07 11.03
N TYR A 188 2.05 17.31 12.06
CA TYR A 188 1.44 17.75 13.30
C TYR A 188 2.31 17.32 14.49
N PRO A 189 2.39 18.12 15.56
CA PRO A 189 3.27 17.79 16.69
C PRO A 189 2.81 16.60 17.54
N SER A 190 1.59 16.08 17.31
CA SER A 190 1.07 14.94 18.06
C SER A 190 0.05 14.14 17.25
N HIS A 191 -0.05 12.85 17.55
CA HIS A 191 -1.08 11.96 17.03
C HIS A 191 -2.50 12.55 17.20
N GLN A 192 -2.81 13.08 18.38
CA GLN A 192 -4.11 13.70 18.65
C GLN A 192 -4.38 14.89 17.71
N SER A 193 -3.39 15.73 17.44
CA SER A 193 -3.54 16.89 16.54
C SER A 193 -3.69 16.48 15.08
N ALA A 194 -2.97 15.45 14.62
CA ALA A 194 -3.17 14.87 13.29
C ALA A 194 -4.58 14.28 13.16
N ARG A 195 -5.06 13.58 14.19
CA ARG A 195 -6.41 13.03 14.25
C ARG A 195 -7.50 14.11 14.22
N GLU A 196 -7.32 15.21 14.95
CA GLU A 196 -8.24 16.36 14.91
C GLU A 196 -8.31 16.97 13.51
N ALA A 197 -7.16 17.14 12.84
CA ALA A 197 -7.12 17.68 11.48
C ALA A 197 -7.79 16.73 10.47
N MET A 198 -7.55 15.43 10.57
CA MET A 198 -8.22 14.42 9.75
C MET A 198 -9.74 14.40 10.00
N ASN A 199 -10.20 14.48 11.26
CA ASN A 199 -11.63 14.53 11.56
C ASN A 199 -12.30 15.77 10.95
N ALA A 200 -11.60 16.91 10.93
CA ALA A 200 -12.10 18.10 10.24
C ALA A 200 -12.28 17.82 8.73
N VAL A 201 -11.32 17.16 8.08
CA VAL A 201 -11.43 16.76 6.67
C VAL A 201 -12.63 15.83 6.44
N LYS A 202 -12.88 14.86 7.33
CA LYS A 202 -14.07 13.99 7.26
C LYS A 202 -15.37 14.78 7.37
N GLU A 203 -15.44 15.71 8.33
CA GLU A 203 -16.63 16.54 8.56
C GLU A 203 -16.92 17.48 7.38
N PHE A 204 -15.87 18.05 6.75
CA PHE A 204 -16.04 18.85 5.53
C PHE A 204 -16.38 18.00 4.30
N GLY A 205 -15.97 16.73 4.23
CA GLY A 205 -16.36 15.80 3.17
C GLY A 205 -17.87 15.54 3.12
N ASP A 206 -18.52 15.48 4.30
CA ASP A 206 -19.98 15.30 4.44
C ASP A 206 -20.79 16.59 4.16
N ASP A 207 -20.27 17.79 4.51
CA ASP A 207 -21.00 19.07 4.42
C ASP A 207 -20.68 19.92 3.17
N ALA A 208 -19.65 19.56 2.38
CA ALA A 208 -19.20 20.35 1.24
C ALA A 208 -20.00 20.08 -0.06
N LEU A 209 -21.32 20.31 -0.03
CA LEU A 209 -22.03 20.80 -1.22
C LEU A 209 -21.59 22.26 -1.45
N ILE A 210 -20.39 22.46 -2.00
CA ILE A 210 -19.94 23.82 -2.33
C ILE A 210 -20.74 24.32 -3.53
N GLN A 211 -21.69 25.21 -3.25
CA GLN A 211 -22.21 26.17 -4.21
C GLN A 211 -21.04 27.02 -4.72
N PHE A 212 -20.62 26.81 -5.96
CA PHE A 212 -19.88 27.84 -6.68
C PHE A 212 -20.91 28.78 -7.30
N ALA A 213 -21.09 29.94 -6.66
CA ALA A 213 -21.76 31.07 -7.27
C ALA A 213 -20.87 31.61 -8.41
N GLU A 214 -21.52 31.73 -9.57
CA GLU A 214 -21.19 32.34 -10.88
C GLU A 214 -19.89 33.12 -11.06
#